data_AF-A0A496QQF8-F1
#
_entry.id   AF-A0A496QQF8-F1
#
_cell.length_a   1.000
_cell.length_b   1.000
_cell.length_c   1.000
_cell.angle_alpha   90.00
_cell.angle_beta   90.00
_cell.angle_gamma   90.00
#
_symmetry.space_group_name_H-M   'P 1'
#
loop_
_entity.id
_entity.type
_entity.pdbx_description
1 polymer ?
#
loop_
_entity_poly.entity_id
_entity_poly.type
_entity_poly.pdbx_seq_one_letter_code
_entity_poly.pdbx_strand_id
1 'polypeptide(L)'
;MRGEKRPCIACGICEEICPVGLMPQVLHRYLFREAYDEAVKAGLDICVDCSLCTYLCPSKIELAEQFAEAKEQLRKERKELKAAMAGEE
;
A
#
# COMPACT_ATOMS: atom_id res chain seq x y z
N MET A 1 17.47 -18.61 8.46
CA MET A 1 16.23 -18.51 7.65
C MET A 1 16.33 -17.32 6.70
N ARG A 2 16.68 -17.51 5.43
CA ARG A 2 16.52 -16.49 4.38
C ARG A 2 15.96 -17.19 3.15
N GLY A 3 14.64 -17.40 3.15
CA GLY A 3 13.91 -17.82 1.96
C GLY A 3 13.79 -16.65 0.98
N GLU A 4 13.72 -16.96 -0.31
CA GLU A 4 13.48 -16.01 -1.39
C GLU A 4 12.08 -15.37 -1.33
N LYS A 5 11.91 -14.22 -2.02
CA LYS A 5 10.61 -13.57 -2.21
C LYS A 5 9.68 -14.49 -3.00
N ARG A 6 8.46 -14.67 -2.51
CA ARG A 6 7.45 -15.56 -3.12
C ARG A 6 6.13 -14.81 -3.31
N PRO A 7 5.22 -15.34 -4.15
CA PRO A 7 3.88 -14.79 -4.27
C PRO A 7 3.15 -14.75 -2.94
N CYS A 8 2.21 -13.81 -2.81
CA CYS A 8 1.33 -13.75 -1.66
C CYS A 8 0.49 -15.04 -1.59
N ILE A 9 0.50 -15.71 -0.44
CA ILE A 9 -0.28 -16.94 -0.19
C ILE A 9 -1.61 -16.66 0.54
N ALA A 10 -2.00 -15.40 0.67
CA ALA A 10 -3.22 -14.96 1.35
C ALA A 10 -3.37 -15.51 2.79
N CYS A 11 -2.27 -15.53 3.56
CA CYS A 11 -2.25 -16.10 4.92
C CYS A 11 -3.00 -15.30 6.00
N GLY A 12 -3.39 -14.04 5.75
CA GLY A 12 -4.16 -13.21 6.70
C GLY A 12 -3.36 -12.54 7.83
N ILE A 13 -2.14 -12.99 8.13
CA ILE A 13 -1.33 -12.49 9.28
C ILE A 13 -1.17 -10.96 9.28
N CYS A 14 -1.03 -10.35 8.10
CA CYS A 14 -0.85 -8.91 7.96
C CYS A 14 -2.08 -8.09 8.38
N GLU A 15 -3.28 -8.66 8.28
CA GLU A 15 -4.53 -8.04 8.74
C GLU A 15 -4.65 -8.11 10.26
N GLU A 16 -4.38 -9.27 10.85
CA GLU A 16 -4.48 -9.51 12.30
C GLU A 16 -3.57 -8.60 13.12
N ILE A 17 -2.40 -8.23 12.59
CA ILE A 17 -1.43 -7.39 13.27
C ILE A 17 -1.57 -5.89 12.96
N CYS A 18 -2.43 -5.51 12.02
CA CYS A 18 -2.48 -4.13 11.58
C CYS A 18 -3.05 -3.21 12.67
N PRO A 19 -2.31 -2.20 13.16
CA PRO A 19 -2.76 -1.34 14.26
C PRO A 19 -3.94 -0.43 13.89
N VAL A 20 -4.15 -0.22 12.58
CA VAL A 20 -5.23 0.61 12.03
C VAL A 20 -6.31 -0.22 11.33
N GLY A 21 -6.25 -1.55 11.45
CA GLY A 21 -7.27 -2.45 10.89
C GLY A 21 -7.35 -2.48 9.37
N LEU A 22 -6.23 -2.28 8.67
CA LEU A 22 -6.20 -2.42 7.21
C LEU A 22 -6.23 -3.89 6.79
N MET A 23 -6.54 -4.11 5.51
CA MET A 23 -6.37 -5.39 4.82
C MET A 23 -5.17 -5.31 3.84
N PRO A 24 -3.92 -5.52 4.29
CA PRO A 24 -2.74 -5.37 3.44
C PRO A 24 -2.73 -6.31 2.23
N GLN A 25 -3.37 -7.48 2.33
CA GLN A 25 -3.52 -8.43 1.23
C GLN A 25 -4.38 -7.87 0.08
N VAL A 26 -5.42 -7.11 0.42
CA VAL A 26 -6.31 -6.46 -0.55
C VAL A 26 -5.59 -5.27 -1.18
N LEU A 27 -4.95 -4.43 -0.36
CA LEU A 27 -4.12 -3.31 -0.82
C LEU A 27 -3.01 -3.79 -1.76
N HIS A 28 -2.29 -4.84 -1.40
CA HIS A 28 -1.26 -5.45 -2.25
C HIS A 28 -1.81 -5.84 -3.62
N ARG A 29 -3.01 -6.42 -3.68
CA ARG A 29 -3.65 -6.81 -4.95
C ARG A 29 -4.04 -5.59 -5.80
N TYR A 30 -4.55 -4.52 -5.18
CA TYR A 30 -4.86 -3.28 -5.89
C TYR A 30 -3.60 -2.63 -6.45
N LEU A 31 -2.55 -2.52 -5.63
CA LEU A 31 -1.27 -1.96 -6.07
C LEU A 31 -0.59 -2.81 -7.15
N PHE A 32 -0.71 -4.14 -7.07
CA PHE A 32 -0.22 -5.04 -8.13
C PHE A 32 -0.91 -4.79 -9.49
N ARG A 33 -2.13 -4.25 -9.47
CA ARG A 33 -2.91 -3.90 -10.67
C ARG A 33 -2.88 -2.41 -10.99
N GLU A 34 -2.03 -1.64 -10.30
CA GLU A 34 -1.95 -0.17 -10.43
C GLU A 34 -3.31 0.53 -10.17
N ALA A 35 -4.19 -0.11 -9.39
CA ALA A 35 -5.52 0.37 -9.05
C ALA A 35 -5.47 1.27 -7.80
N TYR A 36 -4.83 2.43 -7.93
CA TYR A 36 -4.55 3.34 -6.80
C TYR A 36 -5.83 3.92 -6.18
N ASP A 37 -6.85 4.26 -6.99
CA ASP A 37 -8.15 4.73 -6.50
C ASP A 37 -8.84 3.71 -5.58
N GLU A 38 -8.84 2.43 -5.97
CA GLU A 38 -9.36 1.35 -5.16
C GLU A 38 -8.54 1.12 -3.90
N ALA A 39 -7.20 1.27 -3.99
CA ALA A 39 -6.34 1.20 -2.81
C ALA A 39 -6.67 2.31 -1.80
N VAL A 40 -6.91 3.55 -2.26
CA VAL A 40 -7.35 4.66 -1.39
C VAL A 40 -8.72 4.37 -0.78
N LYS A 41 -9.69 3.87 -1.56
CA LYS A 41 -11.02 3.48 -1.04
C LYS A 41 -10.92 2.36 0.00
N ALA A 42 -9.92 1.50 -0.11
CA ALA A 42 -9.63 0.44 0.85
C ALA A 42 -8.81 0.91 2.07
N GLY A 43 -8.50 2.21 2.18
CA GLY A 43 -7.84 2.81 3.35
C GLY A 43 -6.32 2.94 3.23
N LEU A 44 -5.72 2.93 2.03
CA LEU A 44 -4.27 3.14 1.88
C LEU A 44 -3.79 4.43 2.58
N ASP A 45 -4.64 5.45 2.65
CA ASP A 45 -4.36 6.75 3.26
C ASP A 45 -4.23 6.72 4.79
N ILE A 46 -4.88 5.76 5.47
CA ILE A 46 -4.77 5.60 6.93
C ILE A 46 -3.56 4.77 7.37
N CYS A 47 -2.78 4.24 6.42
CA CYS A 47 -1.56 3.49 6.72
C CYS A 47 -0.51 4.39 7.41
N VAL A 48 -0.13 4.02 8.63
CA VAL A 48 0.83 4.75 9.50
C VAL A 48 2.30 4.32 9.36
N ASP A 49 2.64 3.56 8.31
CA ASP A 49 4.03 3.15 8.02
C ASP A 49 4.73 2.34 9.14
N CYS A 50 3.96 1.57 9.92
CA CYS A 50 4.50 0.77 11.04
C CYS A 50 5.36 -0.44 10.64
N SER A 51 5.39 -0.82 9.35
CA SER A 51 6.20 -1.95 8.80
C SER A 51 5.94 -3.35 9.36
N LEU A 52 4.92 -3.56 10.20
CA LEU A 52 4.58 -4.87 10.79
C LEU A 52 4.19 -5.91 9.73
N CYS A 53 3.45 -5.48 8.70
CA CYS A 53 3.01 -6.35 7.61
C CYS A 53 4.18 -6.93 6.80
N THR A 54 5.25 -6.17 6.59
CA THR A 54 6.48 -6.64 5.94
C THR A 54 7.24 -7.61 6.82
N TYR A 55 7.41 -7.27 8.10
CA TYR A 55 8.20 -8.06 9.04
C TYR A 55 7.67 -9.49 9.20
N LEU A 56 6.34 -9.63 9.30
CA LEU A 56 5.67 -10.90 9.52
C LEU A 56 5.37 -11.68 8.24
N CYS A 57 5.56 -11.08 7.06
CA CYS A 57 5.19 -11.72 5.80
C CYS A 57 5.99 -13.01 5.57
N PRO A 58 5.35 -14.19 5.52
CA PRO A 58 6.05 -15.45 5.24
C PRO A 58 6.59 -15.49 3.80
N SER A 59 5.93 -14.79 2.88
CA SER A 59 6.31 -14.66 1.48
C SER A 59 7.42 -13.62 1.24
N LYS A 60 7.92 -12.94 2.27
CA LYS A 60 8.96 -11.89 2.18
C LYS A 60 8.59 -10.76 1.21
N ILE A 61 7.33 -10.34 1.24
CA ILE A 61 6.82 -9.20 0.47
C ILE A 61 7.01 -7.92 1.29
N GLU A 62 7.59 -6.91 0.67
CA GLU A 62 7.83 -5.60 1.27
C GLU A 62 6.59 -4.70 1.14
N LEU A 63 5.51 -5.11 1.81
CA LEU A 63 4.22 -4.42 1.77
C LEU A 63 4.31 -2.95 2.19
N ALA A 64 5.11 -2.65 3.22
CA ALA A 64 5.31 -1.29 3.70
C ALA A 64 5.95 -0.38 2.65
N GLU A 65 6.93 -0.87 1.90
CA GLU A 65 7.56 -0.12 0.80
C GLU A 65 6.55 0.15 -0.30
N GLN A 66 5.81 -0.88 -0.73
CA GLN A 66 4.74 -0.74 -1.73
C GLN A 66 3.70 0.32 -1.31
N PHE A 67 3.30 0.35 -0.04
CA PHE A 67 2.33 1.32 0.47
C PHE A 67 2.91 2.74 0.53
N ALA A 68 4.19 2.88 0.88
CA ALA A 68 4.87 4.16 0.88
C ALA A 68 5.01 4.73 -0.55
N GLU A 69 5.45 3.91 -1.51
CA GLU A 69 5.54 4.27 -2.92
C GLU A 69 4.18 4.68 -3.49
N ALA A 70 3.13 3.91 -3.22
CA ALA A 70 1.78 4.22 -3.68
C ALA A 70 1.25 5.54 -3.09
N LYS A 71 1.50 5.80 -1.79
CA LYS A 71 1.16 7.09 -1.17
C LYS A 71 1.92 8.26 -1.78
N GLU A 72 3.20 8.07 -2.13
CA GLU A 72 3.98 9.09 -2.82
C GLU A 72 3.41 9.39 -4.22
N GLN A 73 3.08 8.35 -4.98
CA GLN A 73 2.50 8.49 -6.31
C GLN A 73 1.18 9.28 -6.25
N LEU A 74 0.27 8.89 -5.37
CA LEU A 74 -1.00 9.60 -5.14
C LEU A 74 -0.80 11.06 -4.74
N ARG A 75 0.26 11.39 -3.99
CA ARG A 75 0.59 12.78 -3.64
C ARG A 75 1.09 13.57 -4.84
N LYS A 76 1.86 12.96 -5.75
CA LYS A 76 2.34 13.59 -6.98
C LYS A 76 1.16 13.90 -7.90
N GLU A 77 0.32 12.91 -8.19
CA GLU A 77 -0.86 13.07 -9.04
C GLU A 77 -1.79 14.17 -8.52
N ARG A 78 -2.04 14.19 -7.20
CA ARG A 78 -2.89 15.20 -6.57
C ARG A 78 -2.28 16.61 -6.60
N LYS A 79 -0.95 16.73 -6.63
CA LYS A 79 -0.27 18.03 -6.81
C LYS A 79 -0.35 18.50 -8.26
N GLU A 80 -0.15 17.61 -9.22
CA GLU A 80 -0.23 17.91 -10.65
C GLU A 80 -1.64 18.37 -11.04
N LEU A 81 -2.68 17.67 -10.56
CA LEU A 81 -4.07 18.09 -10.74
C LEU A 81 -4.33 19.48 -10.17
N LYS A 82 -3.84 19.76 -8.96
CA LYS A 82 -3.97 21.09 -8.34
C LYS A 82 -3.22 22.18 -9.11
N ALA A 83 -2.02 21.87 -9.62
CA ALA A 83 -1.22 22.82 -10.40
C ALA A 83 -1.88 23.11 -11.75
N ALA A 84 -2.46 22.11 -12.42
CA ALA A 84 -3.21 22.29 -13.66
C ALA A 84 -4.45 23.17 -13.45
N MET A 85 -5.17 22.99 -12.34
CA MET A 85 -6.33 23.83 -12.01
C MET A 85 -5.96 25.26 -11.56
N ALA A 86 -4.75 25.48 -11.05
CA ALA A 86 -4.30 26.80 -10.60
C ALA A 86 -3.73 27.69 -11.73
N GLY A 87 -3.58 27.16 -12.95
CA GLY A 87 -3.09 27.89 -14.11
C GLY A 87 -4.17 28.56 -14.98
N GLU A 88 -5.45 28.51 -14.55
CA GLU A 88 -6.59 29.10 -15.26
C GLU A 88 -7.11 30.40 -14.60
N GLU A 89 -6.23 31.16 -13.91
CA GLU A 89 -6.54 32.48 -13.34
C GLU A 89 -5.75 33.61 -14.00
#